data_AF-A0A7X7R4I7-F1
#
_entry.id   AF-A0A7X7R4I7-F1
#
_cell.length_a   1.000
_cell.length_b   1.000
_cell.length_c   1.000
_cell.angle_alpha   90.00
_cell.angle_beta   90.00
_cell.angle_gamma   90.00
#
_symmetry.space_group_name_H-M   'P 1'
#
loop_
_entity.id
_entity.type
_entity.pdbx_description
1 polymer ?
#
loop_
_entity_poly.entity_id
_entity_poly.type
_entity_poly.pdbx_seq_one_letter_code
_entity_poly.pdbx_strand_id
1 'polypeptide(L)'
;MVERQTVQQGLVCQRDGQVLSISVKPGDQITDNTPLLTIGTLQEFTVQAEIPESEAGKIRTGQPVTVTGNAFLDETYEGEITQVGLEVLNDIQEKKSYLPVIAMVKDAPLLLPGYSVDLEITVADSQALVVPVEALVEKDEGNSIWMIKNGTAILTPVKVGISDGITVEIKSGAARDDQVVLNPPAQLKDGSKVHVK
;
A
#
# COMPACT_ATOMS: atom_id res chain seq x y z
N MET A 1 -58.60 -15.52 -34.98
CA MET A 1 -57.70 -15.86 -33.87
C MET A 1 -56.35 -16.21 -34.46
N VAL A 2 -55.34 -15.36 -34.28
CA VAL A 2 -53.93 -15.78 -34.38
C VAL A 2 -53.23 -15.06 -33.23
N GLU A 3 -53.23 -15.74 -32.09
CA GLU A 3 -52.51 -15.29 -30.91
C GLU A 3 -51.03 -15.52 -31.19
N ARG A 4 -50.32 -14.47 -31.61
CA ARG A 4 -48.86 -14.47 -31.66
C ARG A 4 -48.37 -14.53 -30.21
N GLN A 5 -48.17 -15.72 -29.69
CA GLN A 5 -47.30 -15.94 -28.54
C GLN A 5 -45.86 -15.68 -29.00
N THR A 6 -45.47 -14.41 -29.04
CA THR A 6 -44.05 -14.06 -29.01
C THR A 6 -43.58 -14.37 -27.60
N VAL A 7 -43.01 -15.56 -27.43
CA VAL A 7 -42.17 -15.83 -26.26
C VAL A 7 -41.07 -14.77 -26.32
N GLN A 8 -41.16 -13.74 -25.49
CA GLN A 8 -40.06 -12.82 -25.27
C GLN A 8 -38.94 -13.67 -24.65
N GLN A 9 -38.05 -14.20 -25.50
CA GLN A 9 -36.78 -14.73 -25.03
C GLN A 9 -35.97 -13.53 -24.56
N GLY A 10 -36.17 -13.17 -23.29
CA GLY A 10 -35.36 -12.17 -22.62
C GLY A 10 -33.99 -12.75 -22.30
N LEU A 11 -32.95 -11.96 -22.52
CA LEU A 11 -31.65 -12.26 -21.95
C LEU A 11 -31.74 -12.01 -20.44
N VAL A 12 -31.55 -13.05 -19.64
CA VAL A 12 -31.53 -12.95 -18.18
C VAL A 12 -30.10 -13.03 -17.69
N CYS A 13 -29.75 -12.22 -16.68
CA CYS A 13 -28.43 -12.36 -16.05
C CYS A 13 -28.40 -13.66 -15.23
N GLN A 14 -27.29 -14.40 -15.32
CA GLN A 14 -27.10 -15.63 -14.57
C GLN A 14 -26.57 -15.38 -13.14
N ARG A 15 -26.32 -14.12 -12.78
CA ARG A 15 -25.77 -13.72 -11.48
C ARG A 15 -26.43 -12.43 -11.00
N ASP A 16 -26.47 -12.26 -9.69
CA ASP A 16 -26.88 -11.00 -9.07
C ASP A 16 -25.82 -9.91 -9.30
N GLY A 17 -26.26 -8.67 -9.47
CA GLY A 17 -25.38 -7.52 -9.68
C GLY A 17 -26.17 -6.25 -10.00
N GLN A 18 -25.45 -5.15 -10.17
CA GLN A 18 -26.01 -3.87 -10.60
C GLN A 18 -25.63 -3.59 -12.05
N VAL A 19 -26.58 -3.03 -12.82
CA VAL A 19 -26.32 -2.59 -14.19
C VAL A 19 -25.47 -1.33 -14.15
N LEU A 20 -24.22 -1.43 -14.61
CA LEU A 20 -23.28 -0.32 -14.67
C LEU A 20 -23.52 0.54 -15.92
N SER A 21 -23.85 -0.10 -17.03
CA SER A 21 -24.13 0.58 -18.29
C SER A 21 -25.05 -0.25 -19.18
N ILE A 22 -25.80 0.44 -20.03
CA ILE A 22 -26.59 -0.13 -21.10
C ILE A 22 -26.07 0.47 -22.40
N SER A 23 -25.56 -0.39 -23.28
CA SER A 23 -24.85 0.01 -24.50
C SER A 23 -25.75 0.00 -25.74
N VAL A 24 -26.99 -0.48 -25.62
CA VAL A 24 -27.94 -0.59 -26.73
C VAL A 24 -29.27 0.07 -26.40
N LYS A 25 -29.96 0.55 -27.43
CA LYS A 25 -31.28 1.17 -27.35
C LYS A 25 -32.26 0.47 -28.29
N PRO A 26 -33.58 0.57 -28.03
CA PRO A 26 -34.58 0.06 -28.95
C PRO A 26 -34.40 0.65 -30.35
N GLY A 27 -34.25 -0.22 -31.35
CA GLY A 27 -34.04 0.17 -32.75
C GLY A 27 -32.60 0.02 -33.24
N ASP A 28 -31.64 -0.25 -32.34
CA ASP A 28 -30.26 -0.51 -32.73
C ASP A 28 -30.13 -1.86 -33.45
N GLN A 29 -29.30 -1.91 -34.50
CA GLN A 29 -28.87 -3.16 -35.10
C GLN A 29 -27.71 -3.72 -34.29
N ILE A 30 -27.90 -4.92 -33.73
CA ILE A 30 -26.87 -5.62 -32.96
C ILE A 30 -26.35 -6.83 -33.75
N THR A 31 -25.09 -7.14 -33.53
CA THR A 31 -24.43 -8.37 -34.00
C THR A 31 -24.09 -9.27 -32.81
N ASP A 32 -23.69 -10.52 -33.07
CA ASP A 32 -23.45 -11.54 -32.03
C ASP A 32 -22.42 -11.13 -30.96
N ASN A 33 -21.52 -10.18 -31.27
CA ASN A 33 -20.50 -9.67 -30.34
C ASN A 33 -20.79 -8.26 -29.81
N THR A 34 -22.00 -7.72 -30.04
CA THR A 34 -22.35 -6.40 -29.51
C THR A 34 -22.62 -6.49 -28.01
N PRO A 35 -21.83 -5.83 -27.15
CA PRO A 35 -22.11 -5.80 -25.72
C PRO A 35 -23.42 -5.05 -25.50
N LEU A 36 -24.41 -5.70 -24.86
CA LEU A 36 -25.71 -5.09 -24.63
C LEU A 36 -25.73 -4.26 -23.34
N LEU A 37 -25.11 -4.79 -22.29
CA LEU A 37 -25.08 -4.20 -20.96
C LEU A 37 -23.86 -4.69 -20.19
N THR A 38 -23.44 -3.92 -19.19
CA THR A 38 -22.40 -4.33 -18.24
C THR A 38 -23.04 -4.45 -16.86
N ILE A 39 -22.84 -5.60 -16.21
CA ILE A 39 -23.26 -5.84 -14.83
C ILE A 39 -22.02 -6.04 -13.98
N GLY A 40 -22.01 -5.41 -12.81
CA GLY A 40 -20.93 -5.56 -11.83
C GLY A 40 -21.48 -5.67 -10.41
N THR A 41 -20.63 -6.16 -9.53
CA THR A 41 -20.90 -6.26 -8.10
C THR A 41 -20.16 -5.12 -7.39
N LEU A 42 -20.83 -4.40 -6.50
CA LEU A 42 -20.27 -3.25 -5.77
C LEU A 42 -19.96 -3.58 -4.29
N GLN A 43 -19.75 -4.86 -3.97
CA GLN A 43 -19.39 -5.31 -2.62
C GLN A 43 -17.88 -5.46 -2.44
N GLU A 44 -17.18 -5.88 -3.49
CA GLU A 44 -15.75 -6.12 -3.49
C GLU A 44 -15.16 -5.41 -4.71
N PHE A 45 -14.21 -4.52 -4.44
CA PHE A 45 -13.51 -3.75 -5.47
C PHE A 45 -12.08 -4.22 -5.58
N THR A 46 -11.63 -4.26 -6.83
CA THR A 46 -10.25 -4.58 -7.19
C THR A 46 -9.57 -3.28 -7.58
N VAL A 47 -8.58 -2.86 -6.80
CA VAL A 47 -7.75 -1.70 -7.11
C VAL A 47 -6.45 -2.18 -7.72
N GLN A 48 -6.17 -1.73 -8.94
CA GLN A 48 -4.91 -2.01 -9.62
C GLN A 48 -3.96 -0.83 -9.43
N ALA A 49 -2.74 -1.12 -8.98
CA ALA A 49 -1.69 -0.14 -8.76
C ALA A 49 -0.40 -0.56 -9.46
N GLU A 50 0.38 0.44 -9.85
CA GLU A 50 1.68 0.27 -10.51
C GLU A 50 2.78 0.73 -9.54
N ILE A 51 3.59 -0.21 -9.05
CA ILE A 51 4.63 0.09 -8.08
C ILE A 51 5.97 0.23 -8.80
N PRO A 52 6.75 1.30 -8.59
CA PRO A 52 8.09 1.43 -9.18
C PRO A 52 8.99 0.22 -8.87
N GLU A 53 9.79 -0.20 -9.85
CA GLU A 53 10.73 -1.33 -9.70
C GLU A 53 11.65 -1.19 -8.46
N SER A 54 12.07 0.03 -8.12
CA SER A 54 12.92 0.29 -6.94
C SER A 54 12.26 -0.09 -5.61
N GLU A 55 10.93 -0.07 -5.55
CA GLU A 55 10.14 -0.34 -4.35
C GLU A 55 9.51 -1.75 -4.38
N ALA A 56 9.52 -2.42 -5.54
CA ALA A 56 8.96 -3.75 -5.76
C ALA A 56 9.41 -4.80 -4.71
N GLY A 57 10.67 -4.75 -4.26
CA GLY A 57 11.22 -5.71 -3.29
C GLY A 57 10.59 -5.63 -1.89
N LYS A 58 9.83 -4.57 -1.60
CA LYS A 58 9.15 -4.35 -0.32
C LYS A 58 7.71 -4.84 -0.32
N ILE A 59 7.14 -5.13 -1.50
CA ILE A 59 5.73 -5.46 -1.64
C ILE A 59 5.47 -6.96 -1.52
N ARG A 60 4.46 -7.33 -0.74
CA ARG A 60 4.05 -8.72 -0.51
C ARG A 60 2.54 -8.83 -0.42
N THR A 61 2.01 -9.98 -0.80
CA THR A 61 0.59 -10.30 -0.58
C THR A 61 0.28 -10.32 0.91
N GLY A 62 -0.92 -9.85 1.28
CA GLY A 62 -1.39 -9.71 2.66
C GLY A 62 -0.97 -8.41 3.35
N GLN A 63 -0.22 -7.52 2.69
CA GLN A 63 0.05 -6.20 3.25
C GLN A 63 -1.25 -5.37 3.31
N PRO A 64 -1.49 -4.65 4.42
CA PRO A 64 -2.63 -3.75 4.51
C PRO A 64 -2.40 -2.54 3.63
N VAL A 65 -3.48 -2.09 2.99
CA VAL A 65 -3.49 -0.90 2.14
C VAL A 65 -4.59 0.05 2.56
N THR A 66 -4.34 1.34 2.37
CA THR A 66 -5.35 2.39 2.51
C THR A 66 -5.58 3.01 1.14
N VAL A 67 -6.85 3.14 0.77
CA VAL A 67 -7.28 3.69 -0.52
C VAL A 67 -7.98 5.01 -0.29
N THR A 68 -7.46 6.05 -0.95
CA THR A 68 -8.00 7.41 -0.94
C THR A 68 -8.29 7.86 -2.36
N GLY A 69 -9.15 8.86 -2.54
CA GLY A 69 -9.39 9.38 -3.88
C GLY A 69 -10.16 10.68 -3.87
N ASN A 70 -9.97 11.48 -4.93
CA ASN A 70 -10.63 12.78 -5.09
C ASN A 70 -12.17 12.67 -5.15
N ALA A 71 -12.70 11.49 -5.48
CA ALA A 71 -14.13 11.25 -5.56
C ALA A 71 -14.81 11.06 -4.18
N PHE A 72 -14.04 10.81 -3.12
CA PHE A 72 -14.55 10.55 -1.77
C PHE A 72 -13.62 11.17 -0.70
N LEU A 73 -13.31 12.46 -0.86
CA LEU A 73 -12.29 13.24 -0.13
C LEU A 73 -12.22 13.03 1.40
N ASP A 74 -13.33 12.76 2.08
CA ASP A 74 -13.39 12.61 3.53
C ASP A 74 -13.43 11.15 4.01
N GLU A 75 -13.40 10.19 3.07
CA GLU A 75 -13.48 8.75 3.36
C GLU A 75 -12.19 8.04 2.94
N THR A 76 -11.81 7.04 3.72
CA THR A 76 -10.66 6.17 3.44
C THR A 76 -11.13 4.73 3.52
N TYR A 77 -10.76 3.93 2.52
CA TYR A 77 -11.10 2.52 2.52
C TYR A 77 -9.88 1.65 2.79
N GLU A 78 -10.04 0.74 3.73
CA GLU A 78 -9.00 -0.24 4.03
C GLU A 78 -9.14 -1.47 3.13
N GLY A 79 -8.01 -2.06 2.79
CA GLY A 79 -7.95 -3.26 1.98
C GLY A 79 -6.67 -4.05 2.23
N GLU A 80 -6.47 -5.08 1.41
CA GLU A 80 -5.26 -5.90 1.45
C GLU A 80 -4.75 -6.21 0.05
N ILE A 81 -3.43 -6.38 -0.08
CA ILE A 81 -2.83 -6.85 -1.32
C ILE A 81 -3.16 -8.34 -1.53
N THR A 82 -3.94 -8.65 -2.55
CA THR A 82 -4.29 -10.03 -2.89
C THR A 82 -3.38 -10.62 -3.96
N GLN A 83 -2.78 -9.80 -4.81
CA GLN A 83 -1.88 -10.27 -5.86
C GLN A 83 -0.75 -9.28 -6.11
N VAL A 84 0.44 -9.83 -6.25
CA VAL A 84 1.65 -9.11 -6.68
C VAL A 84 2.10 -9.74 -8.00
N GLY A 85 2.41 -8.92 -8.99
CA GLY A 85 2.93 -9.36 -10.28
C GLY A 85 4.19 -10.21 -10.13
N LEU A 86 4.39 -11.14 -11.07
CA LEU A 86 5.60 -11.99 -11.11
C LEU A 86 6.66 -11.44 -12.07
N GLU A 87 6.36 -10.34 -12.77
CA GLU A 87 7.21 -9.71 -13.77
C GLU A 87 7.07 -8.19 -13.65
N VAL A 88 8.19 -7.49 -13.82
CA VAL A 88 8.23 -6.03 -13.94
C VAL A 88 7.93 -5.67 -15.39
N LEU A 89 6.91 -4.85 -15.59
CA LEU A 89 6.49 -4.36 -16.90
C LEU A 89 7.14 -3.02 -17.20
N ASN A 90 7.36 -2.76 -18.49
CA ASN A 90 7.96 -1.51 -18.95
C ASN A 90 6.92 -0.69 -19.71
N ASP A 91 6.64 0.52 -19.22
CA ASP A 91 5.96 1.53 -20.01
C ASP A 91 7.00 2.24 -20.90
N ILE A 92 6.94 1.95 -22.20
CA ILE A 92 7.85 2.53 -23.20
C ILE A 92 7.57 4.03 -23.39
N GLN A 93 6.33 4.48 -23.23
CA GLN A 93 5.95 5.88 -23.41
C GLN A 93 6.44 6.73 -22.24
N GLU A 94 6.25 6.24 -21.01
CA GLU A 94 6.69 6.94 -19.81
C GLU A 94 8.13 6.65 -19.41
N LYS A 95 8.78 5.67 -20.05
CA LYS A 95 10.13 5.17 -19.72
C LYS A 95 10.24 4.76 -18.25
N LYS A 96 9.24 4.04 -17.76
CA LYS A 96 9.17 3.56 -16.37
C LYS A 96 9.02 2.05 -16.33
N SER A 97 9.71 1.44 -15.38
CA SER A 97 9.54 0.03 -15.02
C SER A 97 8.67 -0.06 -13.76
N TYR A 98 7.62 -0.87 -13.79
CA TYR A 98 6.71 -1.02 -12.67
C TYR A 98 6.26 -2.48 -12.45
N LEU A 99 5.92 -2.80 -11.21
CA LEU A 99 5.33 -4.05 -10.79
C LEU A 99 3.82 -3.87 -10.63
N PRO A 100 2.98 -4.61 -11.36
CA PRO A 100 1.54 -4.53 -11.19
C PRO A 100 1.13 -5.20 -9.86
N VAL A 101 0.29 -4.52 -9.10
CA VAL A 101 -0.24 -4.99 -7.81
C VAL A 101 -1.75 -4.85 -7.81
N ILE A 102 -2.42 -5.83 -7.20
CA ILE A 102 -3.85 -5.83 -7.01
C ILE A 102 -4.16 -5.85 -5.52
N ALA A 103 -4.92 -4.87 -5.08
CA ALA A 103 -5.51 -4.82 -3.76
C ALA A 103 -7.02 -5.07 -3.82
N MET A 104 -7.53 -5.75 -2.81
CA MET A 104 -8.95 -5.96 -2.60
C MET A 104 -9.46 -5.02 -1.52
N VAL A 105 -10.52 -4.29 -1.83
CA VAL A 105 -11.20 -3.37 -0.93
C VAL A 105 -12.64 -3.81 -0.80
N LYS A 106 -13.14 -3.91 0.44
CA LYS A 106 -14.52 -4.29 0.72
C LYS A 106 -15.26 -3.14 1.38
N ASP A 107 -16.59 -3.20 1.35
CA ASP A 107 -17.45 -2.26 2.06
C ASP A 107 -17.17 -0.78 1.73
N ALA A 108 -16.90 -0.50 0.45
CA ALA A 108 -16.57 0.83 -0.06
C ALA A 108 -17.71 1.42 -0.91
N PRO A 109 -18.80 1.94 -0.31
CA PRO A 109 -20.03 2.30 -1.03
C PRO A 109 -19.87 3.48 -1.99
N LEU A 110 -18.89 4.36 -1.76
CA LEU A 110 -18.62 5.50 -2.64
C LEU A 110 -17.56 5.20 -3.70
N LEU A 111 -16.90 4.05 -3.62
CA LEU A 111 -15.93 3.63 -4.63
C LEU A 111 -16.69 3.07 -5.83
N LEU A 112 -16.43 3.61 -7.03
CA LEU A 112 -17.03 3.14 -8.27
C LEU A 112 -15.96 2.64 -9.24
N PRO A 113 -16.28 1.62 -10.07
CA PRO A 113 -15.37 1.17 -11.11
C PRO A 113 -15.01 2.33 -12.05
N GLY A 114 -13.71 2.46 -12.35
CA GLY A 114 -13.17 3.53 -13.19
C GLY A 114 -12.70 4.77 -12.44
N TYR A 115 -12.86 4.84 -11.12
CA TYR A 115 -12.23 5.91 -10.33
C TYR A 115 -10.70 5.76 -10.30
N SER A 116 -10.01 6.89 -10.46
CA SER A 116 -8.60 7.01 -10.11
C SER A 116 -8.48 7.22 -8.61
N VAL A 117 -7.66 6.38 -7.98
CA VAL A 117 -7.45 6.37 -6.53
C VAL A 117 -5.96 6.34 -6.24
N ASP A 118 -5.60 6.84 -5.06
CA ASP A 118 -4.28 6.73 -4.47
C ASP A 118 -4.27 5.54 -3.51
N LEU A 119 -3.22 4.72 -3.60
CA LEU A 119 -3.07 3.50 -2.81
C LEU A 119 -1.82 3.60 -1.94
N GLU A 120 -2.02 3.65 -0.63
CA GLU A 120 -0.94 3.67 0.36
C GLU A 120 -0.73 2.26 0.91
N ILE A 121 0.43 1.68 0.64
CA ILE A 121 0.78 0.32 1.10
C ILE A 121 1.59 0.42 2.38
N THR A 122 1.10 -0.19 3.45
CA THR A 122 1.86 -0.26 4.69
C THR A 122 2.91 -1.36 4.60
N VAL A 123 4.18 -0.94 4.51
CA VAL A 123 5.35 -1.84 4.41
C VAL A 123 5.94 -2.19 5.79
N ALA A 124 5.48 -1.51 6.85
CA ALA A 124 6.06 -1.61 8.18
C ALA A 124 5.87 -2.99 8.82
N ASP A 125 6.95 -3.54 9.36
CA ASP A 125 6.87 -4.61 10.34
C ASP A 125 6.33 -3.97 11.63
N SER A 126 5.09 -4.27 12.03
CA SER A 126 4.44 -3.67 13.22
C SER A 126 5.21 -3.88 14.54
N GLN A 127 6.28 -4.70 14.52
CA GLN A 127 7.18 -4.95 15.64
C GLN A 127 8.60 -4.44 15.42
N ALA A 128 8.86 -3.67 14.35
CA ALA A 128 10.17 -3.07 14.12
C ALA A 128 10.54 -2.14 15.28
N LEU A 129 11.74 -2.34 15.83
CA LEU A 129 12.33 -1.39 16.77
C LEU A 129 12.74 -0.16 15.98
N VAL A 130 12.22 1.02 16.34
CA VAL A 130 12.58 2.27 15.68
C VAL A 130 13.19 3.24 16.67
N VAL A 131 14.09 4.09 16.19
CA VAL A 131 14.64 5.22 16.96
C VAL A 131 14.50 6.50 16.14
N PRO A 132 14.36 7.68 16.77
CA PRO A 132 14.41 8.95 16.04
C PRO A 132 15.71 9.08 15.24
N VAL A 133 15.66 9.64 14.03
CA VAL A 133 16.86 9.84 13.19
C VAL A 133 17.95 10.66 13.91
N GLU A 134 17.55 11.55 14.81
CA GLU A 134 18.43 12.38 15.64
C GLU A 134 19.25 11.59 16.69
N ALA A 135 18.89 10.34 16.95
CA ALA A 135 19.67 9.44 17.82
C ALA A 135 20.81 8.73 17.07
N LEU A 136 20.75 8.73 15.73
CA LEU A 136 21.69 8.04 14.87
C LEU A 136 22.99 8.83 14.74
N VAL A 137 24.11 8.14 14.93
CA VAL A 137 25.45 8.66 14.70
C VAL A 137 26.05 7.90 13.54
N GLU A 138 26.18 8.59 12.41
CA GLU A 138 26.87 8.07 11.23
C GLU A 138 28.37 8.29 11.38
N LYS A 139 29.16 7.23 11.22
CA LYS A 139 30.62 7.27 11.15
C LYS A 139 31.10 6.51 9.91
N ASP A 140 32.36 6.70 9.54
CA ASP A 140 32.98 6.00 8.39
C ASP A 140 32.88 4.46 8.50
N GLU A 141 32.81 3.93 9.73
CA GLU A 141 32.72 2.49 10.02
C GLU A 141 31.28 1.94 10.05
N GLY A 142 30.28 2.82 9.92
CA GLY A 142 28.86 2.47 9.93
C GLY A 142 28.03 3.25 10.96
N ASN A 143 26.78 2.82 11.12
CA ASN A 143 25.81 3.49 11.97
C ASN A 143 25.89 3.01 13.42
N SER A 144 25.79 3.96 14.36
CA SER A 144 25.81 3.69 15.80
C SER A 144 24.77 4.54 16.52
N ILE A 145 24.38 4.12 17.72
CA ILE A 145 23.57 4.93 18.64
C ILE A 145 24.23 4.97 20.02
N TRP A 146 23.98 6.04 20.76
CA TRP A 146 24.41 6.14 22.15
C TRP A 146 23.34 5.56 23.06
N MET A 147 23.64 4.45 23.72
CA MET A 147 22.75 3.83 24.71
C MET A 147 23.17 4.18 26.13
N ILE A 148 22.20 4.31 27.03
CA ILE A 148 22.45 4.55 28.44
C ILE A 148 22.34 3.21 29.18
N LYS A 149 23.47 2.73 29.72
CA LYS A 149 23.50 1.56 30.60
C LYS A 149 24.08 1.96 31.95
N ASN A 150 23.29 1.78 33.01
CA ASN A 150 23.69 2.12 34.39
C ASN A 150 24.22 3.57 34.54
N GLY A 151 23.56 4.55 33.90
CA GLY A 151 23.96 5.96 33.94
C GLY A 151 25.23 6.30 33.13
N THR A 152 25.65 5.40 32.24
CA THR A 152 26.83 5.58 31.39
C THR A 152 26.41 5.48 29.92
N ALA A 153 26.87 6.42 29.10
CA ALA A 153 26.67 6.41 27.66
C ALA A 153 27.67 5.45 27.00
N ILE A 154 27.14 4.49 26.24
CA ILE A 154 27.90 3.48 25.51
C ILE A 154 27.57 3.61 24.03
N LEU A 155 28.61 3.80 23.21
CA LEU A 155 28.43 3.85 21.76
C LEU A 155 28.26 2.43 21.23
N THR A 156 27.09 2.14 20.67
CA THR A 156 26.77 0.79 20.19
C THR A 156 26.53 0.79 18.69
N PRO A 157 27.27 -0.02 17.91
CA PRO A 157 27.00 -0.21 16.49
C PRO A 157 25.62 -0.82 16.28
N VAL A 158 24.88 -0.30 15.30
CA VAL A 158 23.55 -0.79 14.93
C VAL A 158 23.46 -1.08 13.45
N LYS A 159 22.62 -2.05 13.09
CA LYS A 159 22.18 -2.22 11.70
C LYS A 159 20.84 -1.54 11.52
N VAL A 160 20.78 -0.60 10.60
CA VAL A 160 19.55 0.13 10.28
C VAL A 160 18.78 -0.54 9.15
N GLY A 161 17.48 -0.28 9.12
CA GLY A 161 16.55 -0.72 8.10
C GLY A 161 15.93 0.46 7.36
N ILE A 162 14.61 0.41 7.19
CA ILE A 162 13.85 1.47 6.51
C ILE A 162 13.82 2.72 7.39
N SER A 163 13.88 3.90 6.76
CA SER A 163 13.68 5.20 7.40
C SER A 163 12.53 5.92 6.73
N ASP A 164 11.67 6.54 7.52
CA ASP A 164 10.57 7.42 7.06
C ASP A 164 10.97 8.91 7.09
N GLY A 165 12.23 9.21 7.44
CA GLY A 165 12.76 10.57 7.60
C GLY A 165 12.57 11.18 8.99
N ILE A 166 11.74 10.59 9.84
CA ILE A 166 11.52 10.98 11.25
C ILE A 166 12.14 9.93 12.18
N THR A 167 11.93 8.66 11.86
CA THR A 167 12.43 7.49 12.56
C THR A 167 13.17 6.56 11.61
N VAL A 168 14.09 5.77 12.18
CA VAL A 168 14.83 4.73 11.47
C VAL A 168 14.65 3.40 12.19
N GLU A 169 14.36 2.36 11.42
CA GLU A 169 14.29 0.98 11.89
C GLU A 169 15.68 0.50 12.33
N ILE A 170 15.75 -0.16 13.48
CA ILE A 170 16.91 -0.86 14.01
C ILE A 170 16.70 -2.37 13.88
N LYS A 171 17.42 -2.98 12.93
CA LYS A 171 17.39 -4.42 12.66
C LYS A 171 18.19 -5.23 13.68
N SER A 172 19.24 -4.64 14.26
CA SER A 172 20.04 -5.26 15.32
C SER A 172 20.90 -4.24 16.06
N GLY A 173 21.23 -4.53 17.32
CA GLY A 173 22.15 -3.73 18.14
C GLY A 173 21.46 -2.94 19.26
N ALA A 174 20.12 -2.93 19.30
CA ALA A 174 19.32 -2.33 20.36
C ALA A 174 18.07 -3.20 20.66
N ALA A 175 17.46 -2.98 21.82
CA ALA A 175 16.25 -3.62 22.30
C ALA A 175 15.17 -2.59 22.71
N ARG A 176 13.92 -3.05 22.87
CA ARG A 176 12.71 -2.21 23.08
C ARG A 176 12.76 -1.30 24.31
N ASP A 177 13.57 -1.62 25.30
CA ASP A 177 13.69 -0.88 26.56
C ASP A 177 15.04 -0.16 26.70
N ASP A 178 15.89 -0.19 25.67
CA ASP A 178 17.16 0.53 25.70
C ASP A 178 16.91 2.05 25.62
N GLN A 179 17.46 2.79 26.58
CA GLN A 179 17.44 4.25 26.55
C GLN A 179 18.51 4.77 25.61
N VAL A 180 18.12 5.62 24.66
CA VAL A 180 19.02 6.21 23.67
C VAL A 180 19.18 7.71 23.90
N VAL A 181 20.37 8.25 23.60
CA VAL A 181 20.62 9.69 23.65
C VAL A 181 20.19 10.33 22.34
N LEU A 182 19.25 11.27 22.42
CA LEU A 182 18.87 12.11 21.29
C LEU A 182 19.86 13.26 21.13
N ASN A 183 20.19 13.62 19.89
CA ASN A 183 21.10 14.72 19.56
C ASN A 183 22.43 14.66 20.36
N PRO A 184 23.16 13.53 20.28
CA PRO A 184 24.39 13.35 21.05
C PRO A 184 25.44 14.40 20.66
N PRO A 185 26.07 15.09 21.61
CA PRO A 185 27.09 16.08 21.30
C PRO A 185 28.32 15.39 20.69
N ALA A 186 28.95 16.02 19.71
CA ALA A 186 30.12 15.46 18.99
C ALA A 186 31.30 15.08 19.91
N GLN A 187 31.33 15.62 21.13
CA GLN A 187 32.37 15.40 22.13
C GLN A 187 32.06 14.22 23.07
N LEU A 188 30.87 13.61 22.97
CA LEU A 188 30.48 12.48 23.81
C LEU A 188 31.42 11.31 23.55
N LYS A 189 31.98 10.76 24.63
CA LYS A 189 32.95 9.66 24.59
C LYS A 189 32.34 8.41 25.19
N ASP A 190 32.85 7.27 24.74
CA ASP A 190 32.43 5.98 25.26
C ASP A 190 32.79 5.89 26.75
N GLY A 191 31.84 5.46 27.57
CA GLY A 191 31.98 5.45 29.02
C GLY A 191 31.69 6.78 29.73
N SER A 192 31.23 7.82 29.02
CA SER A 192 30.84 9.08 29.65
C SER A 192 29.65 8.89 30.61
N LYS A 193 29.76 9.44 31.83
CA LYS A 193 28.61 9.48 32.75
C LYS A 193 27.56 10.46 32.24
N VAL A 194 26.31 10.03 32.23
CA VAL A 194 25.16 10.81 31.79
C VAL A 194 24.04 10.73 32.83
N HIS A 195 23.23 11.78 32.91
CA HIS A 195 21.99 11.78 33.70
C HIS A 195 20.81 11.83 32.76
N VAL A 196 19.88 10.90 32.93
CA VAL A 196 18.58 10.94 32.26
C VAL A 196 17.80 12.09 32.87
N LYS A 197 17.26 12.96 32.02
CA LYS A 197 16.48 14.13 32.43
C LYS A 197 14.99 13.80 32.45
#